data_AF-A0A1E4LIR4-F1
#
_entry.id   AF-A0A1E4LIR4-F1
#
_cell.length_a   1.000
_cell.length_b   1.000
_cell.length_c   1.000
_cell.angle_alpha   90.00
_cell.angle_beta   90.00
_cell.angle_gamma   90.00
#
_symmetry.space_group_name_H-M   'P 1'
#
loop_
_entity.id
_entity.type
_entity.pdbx_description
1 polymer ?
#
loop_
_entity_poly.entity_id
_entity_poly.type
_entity_poly.pdbx_seq_one_letter_code
_entity_poly.pdbx_strand_id
1 'polypeptide(L)'
;MFYRTVPEMISRGNMKIMLMMLCAIAILPIAVRLLTFGKRNQIVMSYMGGANWGDDRAFVNSFGEKERMYLANWYMEDYFGEKKLMKPALVLSSAAIVILMILVMGGALA
;
A
#
# COMPACT_ATOMS: atom_id res chain seq x y z
N MET A 1 4.24 -51.87 14.90
CA MET A 1 5.17 -51.86 13.74
C MET A 1 4.70 -50.78 12.76
N PHE A 2 5.00 -49.51 13.01
CA PHE A 2 4.70 -48.40 12.09
C PHE A 2 5.80 -47.34 12.16
N TYR A 3 6.98 -47.71 11.66
CA TYR A 3 8.03 -46.78 11.25
C TYR A 3 8.09 -46.81 9.73
N ARG A 4 7.08 -46.24 9.08
CA ARG A 4 7.20 -45.93 7.66
C ARG A 4 7.99 -44.63 7.58
N THR A 5 9.25 -44.74 7.21
CA THR A 5 10.04 -43.61 6.70
C THR A 5 9.32 -43.12 5.45
N VAL A 6 8.54 -42.06 5.59
CA VAL A 6 8.03 -41.31 4.44
C VAL A 6 9.24 -40.90 3.59
N PRO A 7 9.24 -41.15 2.28
CA PRO A 7 10.33 -40.69 1.42
C PRO A 7 10.48 -39.17 1.57
N GLU A 8 11.71 -38.65 1.64
CA GLU A 8 11.98 -37.20 1.63
C GLU A 8 11.34 -36.61 0.35
N MET A 9 10.11 -36.08 0.45
CA MET A 9 9.39 -35.50 -0.69
C MET A 9 10.04 -34.19 -1.17
N ILE A 10 10.87 -33.58 -0.32
CA ILE A 10 11.66 -32.40 -0.58
C ILE A 10 13.13 -32.76 -0.40
N SER A 11 13.88 -32.71 -1.50
CA SER A 11 15.35 -32.84 -1.47
C SER A 11 15.97 -31.79 -0.56
N ARG A 12 17.01 -32.16 0.20
CA ARG A 12 17.76 -31.24 1.08
C ARG A 12 18.25 -29.98 0.34
N GLY A 13 18.57 -30.08 -0.95
CA GLY A 13 18.92 -28.92 -1.78
C GLY A 13 17.76 -27.93 -1.90
N ASN A 14 16.55 -28.43 -2.16
CA ASN A 14 15.34 -27.60 -2.27
C ASN A 14 14.97 -26.96 -0.93
N MET A 15 15.15 -27.69 0.18
CA MET A 15 14.93 -27.17 1.52
C MET A 15 15.85 -25.97 1.83
N LYS A 16 17.13 -26.05 1.46
CA LYS A 16 18.09 -24.95 1.63
C LYS A 16 17.71 -23.71 0.82
N ILE A 17 17.28 -23.90 -0.44
CA ILE A 17 16.84 -22.80 -1.31
C ILE A 17 15.59 -22.14 -0.74
N MET A 18 14.61 -22.92 -0.31
CA MET A 18 13.37 -22.41 0.29
C MET A 18 13.62 -21.61 1.56
N LEU A 19 14.54 -22.07 2.41
CA LEU A 19 14.98 -21.35 3.60
C LEU A 19 15.63 -20.00 3.24
N MET A 20 16.50 -19.99 2.22
CA MET A 20 17.13 -18.76 1.72
C MET A 20 16.10 -17.76 1.19
N MET A 21 15.10 -18.24 0.44
CA MET A 21 14.00 -17.41 -0.08
C MET A 21 13.18 -16.80 1.06
N LEU A 22 12.84 -17.58 2.09
CA LEU A 22 12.10 -17.08 3.26
C LEU A 22 12.89 -15.98 3.99
N CYS A 23 14.20 -16.19 4.20
CA CYS A 23 15.08 -15.17 4.77
C CYS A 23 15.13 -13.92 3.91
N ALA A 24 15.23 -14.05 2.57
CA ALA A 24 15.23 -12.90 1.66
C ALA A 24 13.94 -12.09 1.75
N ILE A 25 12.77 -12.75 1.79
CA ILE A 25 11.46 -12.09 1.95
C ILE A 25 11.38 -11.32 3.27
N ALA A 26 11.91 -11.89 4.37
CA ALA A 26 11.91 -11.22 5.67
C ALA A 26 12.90 -10.04 5.75
N ILE A 27 14.06 -10.16 5.09
CA ILE A 27 15.10 -9.11 5.10
C ILE A 27 14.71 -7.94 4.19
N LEU A 28 14.04 -8.20 3.05
CA LEU A 28 13.69 -7.19 2.05
C LEU A 28 12.95 -5.96 2.62
N PRO A 29 11.87 -6.07 3.42
CA PRO A 29 11.18 -4.90 3.96
C PRO A 29 12.08 -4.09 4.92
N ILE A 30 12.96 -4.75 5.67
CA ILE A 30 13.91 -4.10 6.56
C ILE A 30 14.96 -3.35 5.75
N ALA A 31 15.52 -3.99 4.72
CA ALA A 31 16.50 -3.40 3.82
C ALA A 31 15.91 -2.19 3.07
N VAL A 32 14.70 -2.30 2.52
CA VAL A 32 13.99 -1.19 1.88
C VAL A 32 13.76 -0.05 2.86
N ARG A 33 13.31 -0.36 4.08
CA ARG A 33 13.10 0.66 5.11
C ARG A 33 14.39 1.37 5.50
N LEU A 34 15.50 0.66 5.63
CA LEU A 34 16.82 1.24 5.91
C LEU A 34 17.33 2.10 4.75
N LEU A 35 17.22 1.63 3.51
CA LEU A 35 17.67 2.35 2.31
C LEU A 35 16.82 3.61 2.03
N THR A 36 15.55 3.59 2.44
CA THR A 36 14.63 4.73 2.29
C THR A 36 14.61 5.60 3.55
N PHE A 37 15.31 5.21 4.62
CA PHE A 37 15.36 5.95 5.87
C PHE A 37 16.04 7.31 5.64
N GLY A 38 15.34 8.40 5.96
CA GLY A 38 15.85 9.75 5.77
C GLY A 38 15.71 10.31 4.35
N LYS A 39 15.24 9.54 3.37
CA LYS A 39 14.79 10.11 2.10
C LYS A 39 13.51 10.88 2.35
N ARG A 40 13.58 12.22 2.25
CA ARG A 40 12.38 13.04 2.11
C ARG A 40 11.81 12.72 0.73
N ASN A 41 10.60 12.18 0.69
CA ASN A 41 9.83 12.14 -0.56
C ASN A 41 9.80 13.57 -1.07
N GLN A 42 10.48 13.83 -2.19
CA GLN A 42 10.31 15.10 -2.86
C GLN A 42 8.90 15.07 -3.40
N ILE A 43 8.03 15.84 -2.76
CA ILE A 43 6.71 16.13 -3.30
C ILE A 43 7.00 17.01 -4.50
N VAL A 44 7.16 16.36 -5.66
CA VAL A 44 7.21 17.06 -6.94
C VAL A 44 5.85 17.72 -7.09
N MET A 45 5.85 19.04 -7.26
CA MET A 45 4.64 19.81 -7.47
C MET A 45 3.84 19.15 -8.59
N SER A 46 2.60 18.76 -8.30
CA SER A 46 1.72 18.20 -9.32
C SER A 46 1.57 19.23 -10.43
N TYR A 47 1.81 18.86 -11.69
CA TYR A 47 1.72 19.81 -12.79
C TYR A 47 0.24 20.09 -13.08
N MET A 48 -0.23 21.30 -12.75
CA MET A 48 -1.65 21.68 -12.85
C MET A 48 -2.00 22.33 -14.20
N GLY A 49 -1.14 22.19 -15.22
CA GLY A 49 -1.37 22.79 -16.54
C GLY A 49 -1.14 24.30 -16.62
N GLY A 50 -0.47 24.91 -15.63
CA GLY A 50 -0.17 26.34 -15.56
C GLY A 50 0.92 26.68 -14.53
N ALA A 51 1.00 27.94 -14.11
CA ALA A 51 1.94 28.37 -13.06
C ALA A 51 1.42 27.93 -11.68
N ASN A 52 2.10 26.96 -11.05
CA ASN A 52 1.79 26.54 -9.68
C ASN A 52 2.17 27.65 -8.69
N TRP A 53 1.31 27.93 -7.70
CA TRP A 53 1.53 29.01 -6.72
C TRP A 53 2.54 28.63 -5.60
N GLY A 54 3.31 27.55 -5.80
CA GLY A 54 4.23 27.01 -4.78
C GLY A 54 3.54 26.28 -3.62
N ASP A 55 2.23 26.10 -3.69
CA ASP A 55 1.39 25.30 -2.79
C ASP A 55 0.86 24.12 -3.62
N ASP A 56 1.05 22.88 -3.15
CA ASP A 56 0.81 21.64 -3.91
C ASP A 56 -0.65 21.43 -4.35
N ARG A 57 -1.54 22.38 -4.06
CA ARG A 57 -2.97 22.33 -4.36
C ARG A 57 -3.51 23.59 -5.04
N ALA A 58 -2.67 24.53 -5.47
CA ALA A 58 -3.14 25.76 -6.08
C ALA A 58 -2.34 26.18 -7.32
N PHE A 59 -3.06 26.66 -8.33
CA PHE A 59 -2.52 27.19 -9.58
C PHE A 59 -2.98 28.62 -9.81
N VAL A 60 -2.27 29.34 -10.67
CA VAL A 60 -2.64 30.68 -11.12
C VAL A 60 -3.59 30.56 -12.31
N ASN A 61 -4.79 31.09 -12.19
CA ASN A 61 -5.74 31.14 -13.29
C ASN A 61 -5.34 32.20 -14.34
N SER A 62 -6.03 32.24 -15.47
CA SER A 62 -5.71 33.19 -16.56
C SER A 62 -5.84 34.67 -16.17
N PHE A 63 -6.52 34.98 -15.07
CA PHE A 63 -6.66 36.33 -14.52
C PHE A 63 -5.60 36.67 -13.47
N GLY A 64 -4.67 35.76 -13.18
CA GLY A 64 -3.59 35.98 -12.20
C GLY A 64 -3.99 35.67 -10.75
N GLU A 65 -5.18 35.13 -10.51
CA GLU A 65 -5.67 34.81 -9.18
C GLU A 65 -5.30 33.39 -8.75
N LYS A 66 -5.18 33.15 -7.43
CA LYS A 66 -4.89 31.85 -6.85
C LYS A 66 -6.16 30.99 -6.81
N GLU A 67 -6.18 29.90 -7.56
CA GLU A 67 -7.29 28.95 -7.59
C GLU A 67 -6.87 27.59 -7.02
N ARG A 68 -7.71 26.99 -6.16
CA ARG A 68 -7.41 25.67 -5.58
C ARG A 68 -7.85 24.56 -6.52
N MET A 69 -6.95 23.61 -6.78
CA MET A 69 -7.25 22.40 -7.50
C MET A 69 -8.02 21.43 -6.59
N TYR A 70 -9.21 21.05 -7.02
CA TYR A 70 -10.01 19.99 -6.40
C TYR A 70 -10.22 18.88 -7.43
N LEU A 71 -10.14 17.62 -6.99
CA LEU A 71 -10.66 16.51 -7.79
C LEU A 71 -12.18 16.58 -7.74
N ALA A 72 -12.79 17.34 -8.64
CA ALA A 72 -14.21 17.21 -8.89
C ALA A 72 -14.45 16.01 -9.81
N ASN A 73 -15.21 15.04 -9.31
CA ASN A 73 -15.82 14.04 -10.16
C ASN A 73 -16.96 14.72 -10.93
N TRP A 74 -16.68 15.21 -12.14
CA TRP A 74 -17.61 16.07 -12.90
C TRP A 74 -18.94 15.39 -13.26
N TYR A 75 -19.00 14.06 -13.22
CA TYR A 75 -20.18 13.30 -13.64
C TYR A 75 -20.97 12.63 -12.51
N MET A 76 -20.38 12.38 -11.34
CA MET A 76 -21.02 11.55 -10.31
C MET A 76 -20.77 12.07 -8.89
N GLU A 77 -20.67 13.36 -8.68
CA GLU A 77 -20.54 13.92 -7.33
C GLU A 77 -21.71 13.51 -6.40
N ASP A 78 -22.91 13.33 -6.96
CA ASP A 78 -24.08 12.89 -6.21
C ASP A 78 -24.01 11.43 -5.73
N TYR A 79 -23.39 10.53 -6.49
CA TYR A 79 -23.30 9.11 -6.16
C TYR A 79 -21.94 8.75 -5.54
N PHE A 80 -20.87 9.34 -6.05
CA PHE A 80 -19.47 9.05 -5.77
C PHE A 80 -18.68 10.32 -5.40
N GLY A 81 -19.33 11.27 -4.72
CA GLY A 81 -18.63 12.41 -4.11
C GLY A 81 -17.69 11.93 -3.00
N GLU A 82 -16.54 12.60 -2.86
CA GLU A 82 -15.48 12.25 -1.90
C GLU A 82 -16.03 12.03 -0.48
N LYS A 83 -16.91 12.92 -0.01
CA LYS A 83 -17.53 12.83 1.32
C LYS A 83 -18.42 11.60 1.50
N LYS A 84 -19.10 11.16 0.44
CA LYS A 84 -20.02 10.00 0.45
C LYS A 84 -19.24 8.69 0.34
N LEU A 85 -18.15 8.67 -0.43
CA LEU A 85 -17.28 7.50 -0.62
C LEU A 85 -16.31 7.26 0.54
N MET A 86 -15.80 8.32 1.19
CA MET A 86 -14.77 8.20 2.22
C MET A 86 -15.19 7.28 3.36
N LYS A 87 -16.39 7.49 3.94
CA LYS A 87 -16.87 6.72 5.09
C LYS A 87 -17.03 5.22 4.79
N PRO A 88 -17.77 4.79 3.75
CA PRO A 88 -17.89 3.37 3.43
C PRO A 88 -16.56 2.75 3.04
N ALA A 89 -15.71 3.45 2.27
CA ALA A 89 -14.40 2.94 1.89
C ALA A 89 -13.50 2.69 3.12
N LEU A 90 -13.50 3.61 4.08
CA LEU A 90 -12.74 3.48 5.33
C LEU A 90 -13.23 2.31 6.18
N VAL A 91 -14.55 2.14 6.31
CA VAL A 91 -15.15 1.03 7.06
C VAL A 91 -14.82 -0.31 6.39
N LEU A 92 -14.99 -0.41 5.08
CA LEU A 92 -14.76 -1.64 4.34
C LEU A 92 -13.27 -2.04 4.35
N SER A 93 -12.38 -1.07 4.18
CA SER A 93 -10.93 -1.30 4.24
C SER A 93 -10.47 -1.70 5.64
N SER A 94 -10.95 -1.03 6.68
CA SER A 94 -10.59 -1.37 8.06
C SER A 94 -11.12 -2.75 8.47
N ALA A 95 -12.37 -3.07 8.12
CA ALA A 95 -12.95 -4.39 8.35
C ALA A 95 -12.15 -5.50 7.65
N ALA A 96 -11.78 -5.30 6.38
CA ALA A 96 -10.97 -6.26 5.64
C ALA A 96 -9.62 -6.53 6.32
N ILE A 97 -8.92 -5.48 6.76
CA ILE A 97 -7.64 -5.61 7.48
C ILE A 97 -7.83 -6.38 8.80
N VAL A 98 -8.87 -6.07 9.57
CA VAL A 98 -9.16 -6.76 10.84
C VAL A 98 -9.44 -8.24 10.62
N ILE A 99 -10.26 -8.59 9.61
CA ILE A 99 -10.57 -9.98 9.28
C ILE A 99 -9.30 -10.74 8.87
N LEU A 100 -8.49 -10.15 8.00
CA LEU A 100 -7.23 -10.76 7.56
C LEU A 100 -6.26 -10.97 8.74
N MET A 101 -6.17 -10.01 9.66
CA MET A 101 -5.36 -10.15 10.88
C MET A 101 -5.84 -11.29 11.78
N ILE A 102 -7.16 -11.41 11.98
CA ILE A 102 -7.74 -12.51 12.76
C ILE A 102 -7.47 -13.86 12.09
N LEU A 103 -7.60 -13.96 10.77
CA LEU A 103 -7.32 -15.21 10.05
C LEU A 103 -5.84 -15.63 10.16
N VAL A 104 -4.92 -14.67 10.05
CA VAL A 104 -3.48 -14.96 10.19
C VAL A 104 -3.14 -15.37 11.63
N MET A 105 -3.68 -14.70 12.65
CA MET A 105 -3.43 -15.04 14.05
C MET A 105 -4.15 -16.33 14.47
N GLY A 106 -5.41 -16.51 14.07
CA GLY A 106 -6.21 -17.70 14.36
C GLY A 106 -5.69 -18.95 13.66
N GLY A 107 -5.17 -18.82 12.43
CA GLY A 107 -4.46 -19.90 11.74
C GLY A 107 -3.07 -20.20 12.31
N ALA A 108 -2.49 -19.32 13.13
CA ALA A 108 -1.23 -19.56 13.84
C ALA A 108 -1.42 -20.21 15.22
N LEU A 109 -2.65 -20.23 15.76
CA LEU A 109 -3.01 -20.81 17.06
C LEU A 109 -3.70 -22.19 16.96
N ALA A 110 -3.95 -22.68 15.75
CA ALA A 110 -4.47 -24.02 15.46
C ALA A 110 -3.34 -24.94 14.97
#